data_AF-A0A7W3FP56-F1
#
_entry.id   AF-A0A7W3FP56-F1
#
_cell.length_a   1.000
_cell.length_b   1.000
_cell.length_c   1.000
_cell.angle_alpha   90.00
_cell.angle_beta   90.00
_cell.angle_gamma   90.00
#
_symmetry.space_group_name_H-M   'P 1'
#
loop_
_entity.id
_entity.type
_entity.pdbx_description
1 polymer ?
#
loop_
_entity_poly.entity_id
_entity_poly.type
_entity_poly.pdbx_seq_one_letter_code
_entity_poly.pdbx_strand_id
1 'polypeptide(L)' 'MEEVAILGKALEQAAGSLRLEGLAFSSKSADLRQSWVNGSITGAQLLEATKARHMQSPAAPVAVCQARRSPLGE' A
#
# COMPACT_ATOMS: atom_id res chain seq x y z
N MET A 1 23.97 -10.00 8.51
CA MET A 1 23.46 -8.84 9.29
C MET A 1 23.77 -7.51 8.61
N GLU A 2 24.87 -7.36 7.86
CA GLU A 2 25.21 -6.12 7.16
C GLU A 2 24.18 -5.69 6.10
N GLU A 3 23.66 -6.64 5.31
CA GLU A 3 22.69 -6.38 4.24
C GLU A 3 21.36 -5.79 4.75
N VAL A 4 20.84 -6.31 5.87
CA VAL A 4 19.63 -5.80 6.53
C VAL A 4 19.80 -4.33 6.93
N ALA A 5 20.99 -3.96 7.43
CA ALA A 5 21.29 -2.59 7.81
C ALA A 5 21.39 -1.65 6.59
N ILE A 6 21.92 -2.14 5.46
CA ILE A 6 21.98 -1.39 4.21
C ILE A 6 20.56 -1.14 3.67
N LEU A 7 19.73 -2.19 3.61
CA LEU A 7 18.35 -2.10 3.13
C LEU A 7 17.47 -1.21 4.03
N GLY A 8 17.67 -1.30 5.36
CA GLY A 8 17.00 -0.43 6.33
C GLY A 8 17.33 1.05 6.10
N LYS A 9 18.62 1.38 5.91
CA LYS A 9 19.04 2.75 5.58
C LYS A 9 18.48 3.23 4.24
N ALA A 10 18.43 2.37 3.24
CA ALA A 10 17.84 2.70 1.94
C ALA A 10 16.34 3.06 2.07
N LEU A 11 15.58 2.33 2.90
CA LEU A 11 14.19 2.67 3.18
C LEU A 11 14.03 3.98 3.93
N GLU A 12 14.91 4.26 4.89
CA GLU A 12 14.88 5.51 5.64
C GLU A 12 15.14 6.72 4.74
N GLN A 13 16.14 6.62 3.85
CA GLN A 13 16.44 7.63 2.83
C GLN A 13 15.26 7.84 1.87
N ALA A 14 14.64 6.76 1.40
CA ALA A 14 13.46 6.83 0.54
C ALA A 14 12.26 7.46 1.26
N ALA A 15 12.04 7.13 2.53
CA ALA A 15 11.00 7.77 3.36
C ALA A 15 11.28 9.27 3.56
N GLY A 16 12.54 9.64 3.76
CA GLY A 16 12.99 11.03 3.84
C GLY A 16 12.66 11.80 2.57
N SER A 17 13.00 11.26 1.41
CA SER A 17 12.70 11.85 0.10
C SER A 17 11.20 12.06 -0.10
N LEU A 18 10.36 11.07 0.22
CA LEU A 18 8.91 11.22 0.15
C LEU A 18 8.37 12.33 1.06
N ARG A 19 8.92 12.48 2.28
CA ARG A 19 8.49 13.54 3.20
C ARG A 19 8.79 14.94 2.67
N LEU A 20 9.89 15.13 1.93
CA LEU A 20 10.21 16.42 1.32
C LEU A 20 9.11 16.85 0.33
N GLU A 21 8.48 15.88 -0.33
CA GLU A 21 7.36 16.08 -1.25
C GLU A 21 5.99 16.09 -0.54
N GLY A 22 5.95 16.01 0.80
CA GLY A 22 4.71 15.90 1.57
C GLY A 22 4.00 14.54 1.42
N LEU A 23 4.70 13.53 0.90
CA LEU A 23 4.20 12.17 0.68
C LEU A 23 4.67 11.21 1.78
N ALA A 24 4.01 10.05 1.86
CA ALA A 24 4.40 8.98 2.74
C ALA A 24 4.21 7.61 2.08
N PHE A 25 4.96 6.62 2.55
CA PHE A 25 4.72 5.25 2.12
C PHE A 25 3.31 4.79 2.51
N SER A 26 2.67 4.05 1.61
CA SER A 26 1.41 3.39 1.92
C SER A 26 1.60 2.36 3.04
N SER A 27 0.67 2.36 4.00
CA SER A 27 0.57 1.35 5.05
C SER A 27 0.20 -0.03 4.49
N LYS A 28 -0.46 -0.09 3.32
CA LYS A 28 -0.91 -1.33 2.66
C LYS A 28 0.24 -2.25 2.19
N SER A 29 1.48 -1.76 2.17
CA SER A 29 2.67 -2.50 1.73
C SER A 29 3.80 -2.45 2.77
N ALA A 30 3.50 -2.12 4.03
CA ALA A 30 4.49 -2.06 5.10
C ALA A 30 5.15 -3.42 5.39
N ASP A 31 4.35 -4.48 5.40
CA ASP A 31 4.79 -5.86 5.55
C ASP A 31 5.73 -6.29 4.40
N LEU A 32 5.42 -5.92 3.15
CA LEU A 32 6.28 -6.25 2.01
C LEU A 32 7.66 -5.59 2.12
N ARG A 33 7.71 -4.32 2.57
CA ARG A 33 8.99 -3.63 2.81
C ARG A 33 9.78 -4.32 3.92
N GLN A 34 9.13 -4.79 4.97
CA GLN A 34 9.79 -5.54 6.04
C GLN A 34 10.31 -6.89 5.55
N SER A 35 9.54 -7.62 4.74
CA SER A 35 9.97 -8.87 4.11
C SER A 35 11.17 -8.66 3.19
N TRP A 36 11.24 -7.53 2.48
CA TRP A 36 12.39 -7.18 1.65
C TRP A 36 13.65 -6.91 2.50
N VAL A 37 13.53 -6.10 3.56
CA VAL A 37 14.63 -5.82 4.49
C VAL A 37 15.17 -7.09 5.15
N ASN A 38 14.28 -8.01 5.49
CA ASN A 38 14.64 -9.30 6.10
C ASN A 38 15.22 -10.30 5.08
N GLY A 39 15.29 -9.94 3.79
CA GLY A 39 15.78 -10.82 2.72
C GLY A 39 14.83 -11.96 2.35
N SER A 40 13.57 -11.93 2.84
CA SER A 40 12.57 -12.97 2.55
C SER A 40 11.98 -12.85 1.14
N ILE A 41 12.06 -11.65 0.54
CA ILE A 41 11.67 -11.39 -0.85
C ILE A 41 12.72 -10.49 -1.52
N THR A 42 12.85 -10.60 -2.84
CA THR A 42 13.70 -9.72 -3.64
C THR A 42 13.02 -8.39 -3.95
N GLY A 43 13.79 -7.40 -4.41
CA GLY A 43 13.24 -6.11 -4.85
C GLY A 43 12.24 -6.23 -6.02
N ALA A 44 12.47 -7.18 -6.94
CA ALA A 44 11.54 -7.45 -8.03
C ALA A 44 10.21 -8.01 -7.50
N GLN A 45 10.26 -8.92 -6.53
CA GLN A 45 9.06 -9.47 -5.89
C GLN A 45 8.30 -8.42 -5.07
N LEU A 46 9.00 -7.52 -4.38
CA LEU A 46 8.39 -6.37 -3.69
C LEU A 46 7.60 -5.49 -4.66
N LEU A 47 8.19 -5.17 -5.82
CA LEU A 47 7.55 -4.34 -6.84
C LEU A 47 6.27 -4.99 -7.37
N GLU A 48 6.36 -6.26 -7.79
CA GLU A 48 5.21 -6.99 -8.32
C GLU A 48 4.10 -7.17 -7.29
N ALA A 49 4.45 -7.52 -6.04
CA ALA A 49 3.48 -7.65 -4.96
C ALA A 49 2.79 -6.31 -4.61
N THR A 50 3.53 -5.20 -4.65
CA THR A 50 2.97 -3.87 -4.39
C THR A 50 2.01 -3.45 -5.51
N LYS A 51 2.36 -3.71 -6.77
CA LYS A 51 1.47 -3.47 -7.93
C LYS A 51 0.20 -4.31 -7.84
N ALA A 52 0.34 -5.60 -7.56
CA ALA A 52 -0.79 -6.51 -7.43
C ALA A 52 -1.79 -6.02 -6.36
N ARG A 53 -1.31 -5.58 -5.19
CA ARG A 53 -2.16 -5.02 -4.13
C ARG A 53 -2.85 -3.73 -4.53
N HIS A 54 -2.20 -2.90 -5.34
CA HIS A 54 -2.80 -1.67 -5.83
C HIS A 54 -3.93 -1.96 -6.83
N MET A 55 -3.74 -2.94 -7.71
CA MET A 55 -4.76 -3.36 -8.68
C MET A 55 -5.90 -4.17 -8.05
N GLN A 56 -5.66 -4.87 -6.94
CA GLN A 56 -6.66 -5.64 -6.19
C GLN A 56 -7.57 -4.79 -5.30
N SER A 57 -7.41 -3.47 -5.26
CA SER A 57 -8.42 -2.60 -4.67
C SER A 57 -9.50 -2.38 -5.75
N PRO A 58 -10.63 -3.12 -5.76
CA PRO A 58 -11.75 -2.64 -6.54
C PRO A 58 -12.07 -1.26 -5.97
N ALA A 59 -12.18 -0.26 -6.84
CA ALA A 59 -13.08 0.83 -6.53
C ALA A 59 -14.39 0.16 -6.16
N ALA A 60 -14.74 0.15 -4.88
CA ALA A 60 -16.07 -0.27 -4.49
C ALA A 60 -16.99 0.62 -5.33
N PRO A 61 -17.87 0.07 -6.18
CA PRO A 61 -18.95 0.89 -6.69
C PRO A 61 -19.61 1.43 -5.43
N VAL A 62 -19.59 2.75 -5.25
CA VAL A 62 -20.41 3.39 -4.23
C VAL A 62 -21.79 2.86 -4.51
N ALA A 63 -22.25 1.91 -3.70
CA ALA A 63 -23.62 1.48 -3.69
C ALA A 63 -24.38 2.71 -3.23
N VAL A 64 -24.78 3.54 -4.20
CA VAL A 64 -25.89 4.45 -4.08
C VAL A 64 -27.11 3.55 -3.89
N CYS A 65 -27.25 3.00 -2.69
CA CYS A 65 -28.54 2.62 -2.16
C CYS A 65 -29.26 3.92 -1.80
N GLN A 66 -29.56 4.74 -2.82
CA GLN A 66 -30.55 5.80 -2.65
C GLN A 66 -31.89 5.10 -2.51
N ALA A 67 -32.35 5.08 -1.26
CA ALA A 67 -33.72 4.84 -0.88
C ALA A 67 -34.68 5.62 -1.79
N ARG A 68 -35.37 4.93 -2.70
CA ARG A 68 -36.60 5.43 -3.34
C ARG A 68 -37.59 4.29 -3.58
N ARG A 69 -38.15 3.78 -2.50
CA ARG A 69 -39.54 3.32 -2.48
C ARG A 69 -40.14 3.77 -1.15
N SER A 70 -40.59 5.02 -1.13
CA SER A 70 -41.64 5.42 -0.21
C SER A 70 -42.84 4.49 -0.45
N PRO A 71 -43.42 3.84 0.57
CA PRO A 71 -44.76 3.29 0.41
C PRO A 71 -45.70 4.49 0.26
N LEU A 72 -46.39 4.57 -0.88
CA LEU A 72 -47.58 5.41 -0.99
C LEU A 72 -48.50 5.07 0.20
N GLY A 73 -48.95 6.11 0.90
CA GLY A 73 -49.96 6.00 1.93
C GLY A 73 -51.23 5.34 1.39
N GLU A 74 -51.83 4.52 2.24
CA GLU A 74 -53.24 4.12 2.15
C GLU A 74 -54.15 5.28 2.56
#